data_AF-A0A090DTA1-F1
#
_entry.id   AF-A0A090DTA1-F1
#
_cell.length_a   1.000
_cell.length_b   1.000
_cell.length_c   1.000
_cell.angle_alpha   90.00
_cell.angle_beta   90.00
_cell.angle_gamma   90.00
#
_symmetry.space_group_name_H-M   'P 1'
#
loop_
_entity.id
_entity.type
_entity.pdbx_description
1 polymer ?
#
loop_
_entity_poly.entity_id
_entity_poly.type
_entity_poly.pdbx_seq_one_letter_code
_entity_poly.pdbx_strand_id
1 'polypeptide(L)'
;MADSDNTTTLPFVIGQQRDALGSPIPQTRDSALSLWSEWQHARHASLLLCRVQQRLECQIMINPGIQGLTADSPTGVQDQTSCTFGDPRDYAVAREAEVFAMTEALKLQDSIPEVAATSLGGVIAKLEMIVGADRDIGDPTDFPWPHIASALRDLRAIAGGLPVDRRSRERTRSDVAKHWESAVKLVAALEEEGAAEHHGGVAGL
;
A
#
# COMPACT_ATOMS: atom_id res chain seq x y z
N MET A 1 -37.88 45.80 47.91
CA MET A 1 -38.04 44.49 47.23
C MET A 1 -38.27 44.83 45.78
N ALA A 2 -37.27 44.56 44.95
CA ALA A 2 -37.23 44.95 43.54
C ALA A 2 -37.50 43.69 42.71
N ASP A 3 -38.56 43.71 41.91
CA ASP A 3 -38.73 42.82 40.78
C ASP A 3 -38.38 43.61 39.53
N SER A 4 -37.29 43.21 38.87
CA SER A 4 -36.86 43.75 37.59
C SER A 4 -36.97 42.63 36.57
N ASP A 5 -37.93 42.76 35.66
CA ASP A 5 -38.08 41.92 34.48
C ASP A 5 -36.87 42.10 33.56
N ASN A 6 -35.95 41.14 33.56
CA ASN A 6 -34.86 41.10 32.59
C ASN A 6 -35.31 40.29 31.36
N THR A 7 -35.89 40.98 30.38
CA THR A 7 -36.12 40.42 29.03
C THR A 7 -34.86 40.61 28.19
N THR A 8 -34.15 39.52 27.89
CA THR A 8 -32.99 39.56 26.99
C THR A 8 -33.47 39.29 25.57
N THR A 9 -33.85 40.35 24.86
CA THR A 9 -34.03 40.31 23.40
C THR A 9 -32.64 40.24 22.77
N LEU A 10 -32.28 39.08 22.20
CA LEU A 10 -31.07 38.93 21.39
C LEU A 10 -31.27 39.61 20.03
N PRO A 11 -30.33 40.44 19.54
CA PRO A 11 -30.44 41.01 18.21
C PRO A 11 -30.15 39.95 17.16
N PHE A 12 -31.06 39.85 16.20
CA PHE A 12 -30.90 39.11 14.96
C PHE A 12 -29.83 39.81 14.09
N VAL A 13 -28.68 39.17 13.92
CA VAL A 13 -27.61 39.66 13.04
C VAL A 13 -27.93 39.28 11.60
N ILE A 14 -28.64 40.16 10.88
CA ILE A 14 -28.49 40.24 9.43
C ILE A 14 -27.31 41.16 9.15
N GLY A 15 -26.17 40.55 8.82
CA GLY A 15 -25.05 41.23 8.17
C GLY A 15 -25.17 41.05 6.67
N GLN A 16 -25.69 42.08 6.00
CA GLN A 16 -25.81 42.18 4.54
C GLN A 16 -24.49 42.67 3.91
N GLN A 17 -24.17 42.11 2.74
CA GLN A 17 -23.35 42.67 1.65
C GLN A 17 -21.81 42.56 1.72
N ARG A 18 -21.26 41.77 0.78
CA ARG A 18 -20.43 42.26 -0.33
C ARG A 18 -20.27 41.17 -1.39
N ASP A 19 -20.99 41.34 -2.50
CA ASP A 19 -20.59 40.82 -3.80
C ASP A 19 -19.20 41.39 -4.13
N ALA A 20 -18.17 40.62 -3.83
CA ALA A 20 -16.86 40.75 -4.44
C ALA A 20 -16.70 39.52 -5.31
N LEU A 21 -16.63 39.72 -6.62
CA LEU A 21 -16.31 38.75 -7.68
C LEU A 21 -15.47 37.59 -7.13
N GLY A 22 -16.16 36.52 -6.73
CA GLY A 22 -15.52 35.31 -6.25
C GLY A 22 -14.90 34.64 -7.46
N SER A 23 -13.64 34.94 -7.74
CA SER A 23 -12.77 33.94 -8.37
C SER A 23 -13.05 32.62 -7.63
N PRO A 24 -13.38 31.52 -8.32
CA PRO A 24 -13.59 30.26 -7.65
C PRO A 24 -12.32 29.99 -6.84
N ILE A 25 -12.44 30.02 -5.51
CA ILE A 25 -11.37 29.54 -4.63
C ILE A 25 -11.03 28.16 -5.20
N PRO A 26 -9.79 27.93 -5.68
CA PRO A 26 -9.41 26.61 -6.16
C PRO A 26 -9.81 25.66 -5.05
N GLN A 27 -10.71 24.73 -5.34
CA GLN A 27 -11.07 23.69 -4.38
C GLN A 27 -9.79 22.89 -4.16
N THR A 28 -8.99 23.30 -3.18
CA THR A 28 -7.76 22.62 -2.83
C THR A 28 -8.20 21.24 -2.39
N ARG A 29 -7.92 20.25 -3.23
CA ARG A 29 -8.23 18.85 -2.97
C ARG A 29 -7.64 18.51 -1.60
N ASP A 30 -8.45 17.95 -0.72
CA ASP A 30 -8.03 17.62 0.64
C ASP A 30 -6.75 16.76 0.58
N SER A 31 -5.66 17.27 1.18
CA SER A 31 -4.36 16.62 1.14
C SER A 31 -4.39 15.22 1.74
N ALA A 32 -5.25 14.99 2.74
CA ALA A 32 -5.41 13.66 3.33
C ALA A 32 -6.04 12.66 2.34
N LEU A 33 -6.93 13.12 1.46
CA LEU A 33 -7.49 12.28 0.38
C LEU A 33 -6.43 11.92 -0.66
N SER A 34 -5.57 12.88 -1.02
CA SER A 34 -4.47 12.65 -1.96
C SER A 34 -3.47 11.63 -1.39
N LEU A 35 -3.06 11.83 -0.13
CA LEU A 35 -2.17 10.91 0.59
C LEU A 35 -2.76 9.49 0.66
N TRP A 36 -4.04 9.37 1.04
CA TRP A 36 -4.71 8.07 1.09
C TRP A 36 -4.78 7.39 -0.29
N SER A 37 -5.00 8.16 -1.36
CA SER A 37 -5.03 7.61 -2.72
C SER A 37 -3.65 7.06 -3.11
N GLU A 38 -2.58 7.80 -2.87
CA GLU A 38 -1.22 7.35 -3.13
C GLU A 38 -0.87 6.11 -2.31
N TRP A 39 -1.23 6.11 -1.02
CA TRP A 39 -1.02 4.98 -0.12
C TRP A 39 -1.77 3.73 -0.59
N GLN A 40 -3.03 3.86 -1.03
CA GLN A 40 -3.80 2.73 -1.56
C GLN A 40 -3.12 2.11 -2.78
N HIS A 41 -2.53 2.92 -3.67
CA HIS A 41 -1.82 2.43 -4.85
C HIS A 41 -0.54 1.70 -4.47
N ALA A 42 0.29 2.29 -3.60
CA ALA A 42 1.52 1.66 -3.12
C ALA A 42 1.24 0.34 -2.39
N ARG A 43 0.26 0.32 -1.47
CA ARG A 43 -0.17 -0.90 -0.77
C ARG A 43 -0.70 -1.95 -1.75
N HIS A 44 -1.48 -1.53 -2.76
CA HIS A 44 -1.99 -2.48 -3.75
C HIS A 44 -0.87 -3.10 -4.60
N ALA A 45 0.10 -2.29 -5.04
CA ALA A 45 1.27 -2.79 -5.77
C ALA A 45 2.08 -3.78 -4.93
N SER A 46 2.31 -3.47 -3.64
CA SER A 46 2.95 -4.38 -2.68
C SER A 46 2.22 -5.73 -2.60
N LEU A 47 0.88 -5.73 -2.42
CA LEU A 47 0.10 -6.97 -2.35
C LEU A 47 0.16 -7.80 -3.64
N LEU A 48 0.23 -7.16 -4.80
CA LEU A 48 0.37 -7.87 -6.08
C LEU A 48 1.76 -8.48 -6.22
N LEU A 49 2.81 -7.74 -5.85
CA LEU A 49 4.19 -8.19 -5.90
C LEU A 49 4.45 -9.33 -4.89
N CYS A 50 3.88 -9.24 -3.69
CA CYS A 50 3.87 -10.33 -2.70
C CYS A 50 3.32 -11.64 -3.31
N ARG A 51 2.21 -11.58 -4.04
CA ARG A 51 1.67 -12.77 -4.72
C ARG A 51 2.58 -13.31 -5.82
N VAL A 52 3.35 -12.44 -6.49
CA VAL A 52 4.34 -12.87 -7.48
C VAL A 52 5.51 -13.55 -6.78
N GLN A 53 6.03 -12.93 -5.72
CA GLN A 53 7.10 -13.47 -4.89
C GLN A 53 6.71 -14.84 -4.29
N GLN A 54 5.55 -14.97 -3.65
CA GLN A 54 5.04 -16.25 -3.12
C GLN A 54 4.91 -17.35 -4.19
N ARG A 55 4.53 -17.00 -5.42
CA ARG A 55 4.45 -17.97 -6.53
C ARG A 55 5.84 -18.47 -6.93
N LEU A 56 6.82 -17.57 -7.01
CA LEU A 56 8.21 -17.91 -7.32
C LEU A 56 8.82 -18.74 -6.18
N GLU A 57 8.55 -18.41 -4.92
CA GLU A 57 8.95 -19.22 -3.77
C GLU A 57 8.41 -20.64 -3.86
N CYS A 58 7.11 -20.79 -4.17
CA CYS A 58 6.51 -22.11 -4.36
C CYS A 58 7.20 -22.88 -5.50
N GLN A 59 7.55 -22.23 -6.60
CA GLN A 59 8.26 -22.88 -7.72
C GLN A 59 9.68 -23.32 -7.34
N ILE A 60 10.37 -22.55 -6.50
CA ILE A 60 11.71 -22.90 -5.99
C ILE A 60 11.62 -24.02 -4.94
N MET A 61 10.61 -23.99 -4.07
CA MET A 61 10.42 -24.96 -2.97
C MET A 61 9.83 -26.30 -3.41
N ILE A 62 9.14 -26.38 -4.55
CA ILE A 62 8.69 -27.67 -5.12
C ILE A 62 9.95 -28.47 -5.46
N ASN A 63 10.41 -29.26 -4.50
CA ASN A 63 11.55 -30.14 -4.61
C ASN A 63 11.22 -31.23 -5.65
N PRO A 64 12.07 -31.49 -6.68
CA PRO A 64 11.93 -32.64 -7.56
C PRO A 64 12.14 -34.00 -6.86
N GLY A 65 12.12 -34.07 -5.53
CA GLY A 65 12.44 -35.20 -4.67
C GLY A 65 11.62 -36.49 -4.84
N ILE A 66 10.86 -36.63 -5.93
CA ILE A 66 10.34 -37.91 -6.41
C ILE A 66 10.67 -38.07 -7.91
N GLN A 67 11.95 -38.11 -8.24
CA GLN A 67 12.43 -38.65 -9.53
C GLN A 67 13.04 -40.06 -9.39
N GLY A 68 12.89 -40.69 -8.22
CA GLY A 68 13.62 -41.93 -7.87
C GLY A 68 12.79 -43.16 -7.53
N LEU A 69 11.48 -43.21 -7.79
CA LEU A 69 10.64 -44.39 -7.52
C LEU A 69 9.85 -44.93 -8.71
N THR A 70 10.15 -44.48 -9.93
CA THR A 70 9.69 -45.16 -11.17
C THR A 70 10.88 -45.80 -11.88
N ALA A 71 11.60 -46.67 -11.15
CA ALA A 71 12.30 -47.74 -11.81
C ALA A 71 11.26 -48.64 -12.50
N ASP A 72 11.52 -48.97 -13.76
CA ASP A 72 10.84 -49.97 -14.58
C ASP A 72 9.60 -49.53 -15.38
N SER A 73 9.80 -48.63 -16.35
CA SER A 73 9.05 -48.71 -17.61
C SER A 73 9.84 -48.12 -18.78
N PRO A 74 10.25 -48.93 -19.77
CA PRO A 74 10.92 -48.42 -20.96
C PRO A 74 9.88 -48.23 -22.07
N THR A 75 9.16 -47.12 -22.08
CA THR A 75 8.59 -46.62 -23.36
C THR A 75 8.32 -45.13 -23.26
N GLY A 76 8.99 -44.39 -24.14
CA GLY A 76 9.02 -42.94 -24.14
C GLY A 76 7.65 -42.30 -24.34
N VAL A 77 7.26 -41.52 -23.36
CA VAL A 77 6.68 -40.19 -23.58
C VAL A 77 7.39 -39.30 -22.56
N GLN A 78 8.49 -38.68 -22.99
CA GLN A 78 9.02 -37.51 -22.29
C GLN A 78 8.05 -36.36 -22.55
N ASP A 79 6.89 -36.38 -21.88
CA ASP A 79 6.17 -35.16 -21.59
C ASP A 79 6.89 -34.52 -20.41
N GLN A 80 8.09 -34.00 -20.71
CA GLN A 80 8.73 -33.03 -19.86
C GLN A 80 7.87 -31.77 -19.97
N THR A 81 6.75 -31.71 -19.25
CA THR A 81 6.41 -30.48 -18.55
C THR A 81 7.56 -30.27 -17.56
N SER A 82 8.65 -29.71 -18.09
CA SER A 82 9.66 -29.05 -17.31
C SER A 82 8.91 -28.06 -16.44
N CYS A 83 8.68 -28.43 -15.19
CA CYS A 83 8.34 -27.49 -14.15
C CYS A 83 9.50 -26.49 -14.20
N THR A 84 9.30 -25.34 -14.85
CA THR A 84 10.31 -24.31 -14.87
C THR A 84 10.49 -23.91 -13.42
N PHE A 85 11.52 -24.46 -12.76
CA PHE A 85 11.95 -23.97 -11.46
C PHE A 85 12.17 -22.47 -11.63
N GLY A 86 11.52 -21.67 -10.81
CA GLY A 86 11.66 -20.22 -10.88
C GLY A 86 13.14 -19.87 -10.75
N ASP A 87 13.65 -18.99 -11.62
CA ASP A 87 15.02 -18.49 -11.52
C ASP A 87 15.18 -17.84 -10.12
N PRO A 88 16.16 -18.26 -9.29
CA PRO A 88 16.44 -17.59 -8.02
C PRO A 88 16.59 -16.07 -8.16
N ARG A 89 17.07 -15.60 -9.32
CA ARG A 89 17.16 -14.18 -9.66
C ARG A 89 15.79 -13.53 -9.80
N ASP A 90 14.84 -14.17 -10.47
CA ASP A 90 13.48 -13.65 -10.62
C ASP A 90 12.76 -13.55 -9.27
N TYR A 91 12.98 -14.55 -8.40
CA TYR A 91 12.50 -14.48 -7.02
C TYR A 91 13.13 -13.31 -6.25
N ALA A 92 14.45 -13.13 -6.33
CA ALA A 92 15.13 -12.02 -5.68
C ALA A 92 14.60 -10.66 -6.15
N VAL A 93 14.40 -10.49 -7.45
CA VAL A 93 13.79 -9.27 -8.03
C VAL A 93 12.37 -9.06 -7.53
N ALA A 94 11.53 -10.10 -7.51
CA ALA A 94 10.15 -9.99 -7.02
C ALA A 94 10.09 -9.62 -5.53
N ARG A 95 10.96 -10.23 -4.71
CA ARG A 95 11.10 -9.92 -3.28
C ARG A 95 11.52 -8.48 -3.05
N GLU A 96 12.55 -7.98 -3.75
CA GLU A 96 12.98 -6.59 -3.61
C GLU A 96 11.93 -5.60 -4.14
N ALA A 97 11.21 -5.94 -5.22
CA ALA A 97 10.13 -5.11 -5.74
C ALA A 97 8.99 -4.96 -4.72
N GLU A 98 8.60 -6.06 -4.06
CA GLU A 98 7.63 -6.03 -2.96
C GLU A 98 8.11 -5.13 -1.82
N VAL A 99 9.36 -5.28 -1.39
CA VAL A 99 9.96 -4.45 -0.32
C VAL A 99 9.92 -2.97 -0.71
N PHE A 100 10.27 -2.60 -1.95
CA PHE A 100 10.17 -1.21 -2.41
C PHE A 100 8.73 -0.69 -2.36
N ALA A 101 7.76 -1.46 -2.86
CA ALA A 101 6.36 -1.05 -2.86
C ALA A 101 5.79 -0.90 -1.44
N MET A 102 6.12 -1.84 -0.55
CA MET A 102 5.74 -1.80 0.86
C MET A 102 6.39 -0.63 1.58
N THR A 103 7.68 -0.38 1.33
CA THR A 103 8.42 0.76 1.88
C THR A 103 7.79 2.09 1.50
N GLU A 104 7.39 2.26 0.24
CA GLU A 104 6.69 3.48 -0.19
C GLU A 104 5.32 3.61 0.48
N ALA A 105 4.56 2.52 0.65
CA ALA A 105 3.31 2.53 1.40
C ALA A 105 3.54 2.94 2.87
N LEU A 106 4.58 2.44 3.53
CA LEU A 106 4.93 2.81 4.91
C LEU A 106 5.31 4.29 5.02
N LYS A 107 6.13 4.83 4.12
CA LYS A 107 6.48 6.27 4.10
C LYS A 107 5.24 7.17 3.99
N LEU A 108 4.28 6.77 3.16
CA LEU A 108 3.01 7.50 3.00
C LEU A 108 2.16 7.39 4.28
N GLN A 109 2.18 6.25 4.96
CA GLN A 109 1.51 6.07 6.24
C GLN A 109 2.16 6.93 7.35
N ASP A 110 3.48 6.98 7.42
CA ASP A 110 4.22 7.79 8.41
C ASP A 110 3.92 9.30 8.27
N SER A 111 3.46 9.72 7.09
CA SER A 111 3.08 11.11 6.81
C SER A 111 1.67 11.48 7.29
N ILE A 112 0.85 10.51 7.75
CA ILE A 112 -0.53 10.75 8.21
C ILE A 112 -0.65 11.83 9.28
N PRO A 113 0.20 11.87 10.34
CA PRO A 113 0.06 12.86 11.41
C PRO A 113 0.23 14.29 10.90
N GLU A 114 1.14 14.50 9.94
CA GLU A 114 1.55 15.82 9.45
C GLU A 114 0.55 16.45 8.48
N VAL A 115 -0.28 15.64 7.82
CA VAL A 115 -1.23 16.15 6.82
C VAL A 115 -2.54 16.57 7.47
N ALA A 116 -2.91 17.85 7.46
CA ALA A 116 -4.23 18.26 7.96
C ALA A 116 -5.36 17.78 7.03
N ALA A 117 -6.40 17.18 7.60
CA ALA A 117 -7.64 16.92 6.88
C ALA A 117 -8.50 18.18 6.87
N THR A 118 -8.92 18.65 5.69
CA THR A 118 -9.76 19.85 5.53
C THR A 118 -11.22 19.51 5.27
N SER A 119 -11.55 18.22 5.17
CA SER A 119 -12.89 17.70 4.98
C SER A 119 -13.15 16.45 5.82
N LEU A 120 -14.43 16.10 5.99
CA LEU A 120 -14.83 14.83 6.62
C LEU A 120 -14.33 13.62 5.83
N GLY A 121 -14.23 13.73 4.50
CA GLY A 121 -13.59 12.73 3.65
C GLY A 121 -12.11 12.56 3.99
N GLY A 122 -11.37 13.64 4.24
CA GLY A 122 -9.98 13.56 4.69
C GLY A 122 -9.80 12.86 6.04
N VAL A 123 -10.72 13.09 6.99
CA VAL A 123 -10.72 12.37 8.28
C VAL A 123 -10.98 10.88 8.06
N ILE A 124 -11.96 10.52 7.24
CA ILE A 124 -12.25 9.12 6.87
C ILE A 124 -11.02 8.49 6.20
N ALA A 125 -10.35 9.19 5.29
CA ALA A 125 -9.11 8.74 4.63
C ALA A 125 -8.00 8.42 5.62
N LYS A 126 -7.74 9.28 6.60
CA LYS A 126 -6.75 8.99 7.65
C LYS A 126 -7.11 7.72 8.43
N LEU A 127 -8.37 7.60 8.87
CA LEU A 127 -8.83 6.44 9.62
C LEU A 127 -8.79 5.15 8.78
N GLU A 128 -9.05 5.23 7.47
CA GLU A 128 -8.85 4.11 6.55
C GLU A 128 -7.39 3.68 6.46
N MET A 129 -6.45 4.62 6.39
CA MET A 129 -5.03 4.28 6.38
C MET A 129 -4.62 3.61 7.69
N ILE A 130 -5.08 4.12 8.84
CA ILE A 130 -4.78 3.55 10.17
C ILE A 130 -5.32 2.11 10.28
N VAL A 131 -6.62 1.92 10.05
CA VAL A 131 -7.26 0.60 10.13
C VAL A 131 -6.72 -0.37 9.06
N GLY A 132 -6.36 0.16 7.90
CA GLY A 132 -5.83 -0.62 6.79
C GLY A 132 -4.39 -1.06 7.03
N ALA A 133 -3.56 -0.24 7.67
CA ALA A 133 -2.16 -0.53 7.91
C ALA A 133 -1.91 -1.47 9.10
N ASP A 134 -2.71 -1.37 10.17
CA ASP A 134 -2.47 -2.16 11.39
C ASP A 134 -2.99 -3.60 11.35
N ARG A 135 -3.69 -4.01 10.28
CA ARG A 135 -4.10 -5.42 10.10
C ARG A 135 -2.93 -6.40 10.05
N ASP A 136 -1.73 -5.89 9.89
CA ASP A 136 -0.51 -6.67 9.68
C ASP A 136 0.40 -6.68 10.95
N ILE A 137 0.10 -5.92 12.02
CA ILE A 137 1.00 -5.69 13.20
C ILE A 137 0.44 -6.20 14.54
N GLY A 138 -0.77 -6.75 14.61
CA GLY A 138 -1.32 -7.32 15.85
C GLY A 138 -2.63 -8.06 15.66
N ASP A 139 -3.23 -8.56 16.75
CA ASP A 139 -4.59 -9.12 16.68
C ASP A 139 -5.57 -7.97 16.35
N PRO A 140 -6.27 -8.02 15.20
CA PRO A 140 -7.22 -6.97 14.81
C PRO A 140 -8.45 -6.87 15.73
N THR A 141 -8.59 -7.78 16.70
CA THR A 141 -9.62 -7.73 17.74
C THR A 141 -9.18 -7.00 19.00
N ASP A 142 -7.89 -6.71 19.14
CA ASP A 142 -7.36 -5.99 20.30
C ASP A 142 -7.74 -4.49 20.29
N PHE A 143 -7.84 -3.92 21.49
CA PHE A 143 -7.99 -2.48 21.64
C PHE A 143 -6.78 -1.75 21.03
N PRO A 144 -6.97 -0.68 20.22
CA PRO A 144 -8.22 0.05 19.95
C PRO A 144 -8.94 -0.32 18.65
N TRP A 145 -8.50 -1.34 17.90
CA TRP A 145 -8.89 -1.56 16.50
C TRP A 145 -10.39 -1.71 16.25
N PRO A 146 -11.15 -2.50 17.04
CA PRO A 146 -12.60 -2.60 16.85
C PRO A 146 -13.33 -1.27 17.03
N HIS A 147 -12.86 -0.41 17.93
CA HIS A 147 -13.48 0.89 18.23
C HIS A 147 -13.27 1.87 17.07
N ILE A 148 -12.04 1.93 16.56
CA ILE A 148 -11.70 2.76 15.40
C ILE A 148 -12.48 2.27 14.17
N ALA A 149 -12.53 0.95 13.94
CA ALA A 149 -13.28 0.37 12.83
C ALA A 149 -14.80 0.64 12.94
N SER A 150 -15.38 0.63 14.14
CA SER A 150 -16.77 1.01 14.37
C SER A 150 -17.02 2.48 14.03
N ALA A 151 -16.23 3.39 14.62
CA ALA A 151 -16.36 4.82 14.36
C ALA A 151 -16.20 5.15 12.87
N LEU A 152 -15.24 4.51 12.19
CA LEU A 152 -15.04 4.66 10.76
C LEU A 152 -16.26 4.19 9.94
N ARG A 153 -16.92 3.11 10.35
CA ARG A 153 -18.14 2.62 9.69
C ARG A 153 -19.27 3.64 9.81
N ASP A 154 -19.46 4.20 10.99
CA ASP A 154 -20.51 5.19 11.26
C ASP A 154 -20.25 6.49 10.49
N LEU A 155 -19.00 6.96 10.46
CA LEU A 155 -18.60 8.15 9.69
C LEU A 155 -18.87 7.98 8.20
N ARG A 156 -18.61 6.80 7.62
CA ARG A 156 -18.93 6.53 6.20
C ARG A 156 -20.44 6.45 5.95
N ALA A 157 -21.22 5.97 6.90
CA ALA A 157 -22.67 5.94 6.77
C ALA A 157 -23.26 7.35 6.74
N ILE A 158 -22.67 8.28 7.49
CA ILE A 158 -23.13 9.69 7.57
C ILE A 158 -22.59 10.53 6.40
N ALA A 159 -21.30 10.42 6.09
CA ALA A 159 -20.61 11.27 5.13
C ALA A 159 -20.59 10.73 3.70
N GLY A 160 -20.92 9.45 3.51
CA GLY A 160 -20.58 8.70 2.31
C GLY A 160 -19.19 8.06 2.38
N GLY A 161 -18.94 7.10 1.49
CA GLY A 161 -17.62 6.49 1.33
C GLY A 161 -16.65 7.41 0.60
N LEU A 162 -15.35 7.14 0.75
CA LEU A 162 -14.33 7.79 -0.08
C LEU A 162 -14.58 7.47 -1.56
N PRO A 163 -14.25 8.39 -2.48
CA PRO A 163 -14.28 8.08 -3.89
C PRO A 163 -13.37 6.88 -4.11
N VAL A 164 -13.97 5.75 -4.48
CA VAL A 164 -13.21 4.58 -4.91
C VAL A 164 -12.54 5.03 -6.19
N ASP A 165 -11.26 5.41 -6.11
CA ASP A 165 -10.48 5.64 -7.32
C ASP A 165 -10.61 4.36 -8.12
N ARG A 166 -11.20 4.46 -9.31
CA ARG A 166 -11.53 3.30 -10.13
C ARG A 166 -10.20 2.78 -10.63
N ARG A 167 -9.56 1.95 -9.80
CA ARG A 167 -8.18 1.49 -9.91
C ARG A 167 -7.85 1.24 -11.37
N SER A 168 -7.19 2.21 -12.00
CA SER A 168 -6.86 2.12 -13.40
C SER A 168 -5.83 1.02 -13.52
N ARG A 169 -6.13 0.01 -14.35
CA ARG A 169 -5.20 -1.09 -14.60
C ARG A 169 -3.88 -0.56 -15.12
N GLU A 170 -3.92 0.54 -15.86
CA GLU A 170 -2.76 1.27 -16.36
C GLU A 170 -1.91 1.83 -15.22
N ARG A 171 -2.53 2.52 -14.24
CA ARG A 171 -1.82 3.02 -13.06
C ARG A 171 -1.20 1.89 -12.25
N THR A 172 -1.97 0.83 -11.96
CA THR A 172 -1.45 -0.34 -11.23
C THR A 172 -0.27 -0.99 -11.94
N ARG A 173 -0.32 -1.15 -13.27
CA ARG A 173 0.81 -1.67 -14.05
C ARG A 173 2.03 -0.75 -13.99
N SER A 174 1.80 0.58 -14.06
CA SER A 174 2.87 1.57 -13.96
C SER A 174 3.55 1.53 -12.59
N ASP A 175 2.78 1.45 -11.52
CA ASP A 175 3.31 1.38 -10.15
C ASP A 175 4.14 0.10 -9.96
N VAL A 176 3.60 -1.06 -10.37
CA VAL A 176 4.33 -2.34 -10.33
C VAL A 176 5.60 -2.29 -11.17
N ALA A 177 5.55 -1.74 -12.39
CA ALA A 177 6.71 -1.63 -13.27
C ALA A 177 7.81 -0.74 -12.67
N LYS A 178 7.44 0.39 -12.04
CA LYS A 178 8.37 1.27 -11.33
C LYS A 178 9.13 0.51 -10.24
N HIS A 179 8.43 -0.25 -9.40
CA HIS A 179 9.07 -1.02 -8.33
C HIS A 179 9.92 -2.17 -8.88
N TRP A 180 9.45 -2.84 -9.93
CA TRP A 180 10.19 -3.90 -10.61
C TRP A 180 11.51 -3.39 -11.20
N GLU A 181 11.51 -2.25 -11.87
CA GLU A 181 12.72 -1.65 -12.44
C GLU A 181 13.76 -1.32 -11.36
N SER A 182 13.33 -0.72 -10.24
CA SER A 182 14.20 -0.44 -9.10
C SER A 182 14.80 -1.72 -8.51
N ALA A 183 14.00 -2.78 -8.41
CA ALA A 183 14.44 -4.07 -7.90
C ALA A 183 15.47 -4.76 -8.81
N VAL A 184 15.24 -4.75 -10.13
CA VAL A 184 16.21 -5.29 -11.10
C VAL A 184 17.57 -4.60 -10.98
N LYS A 185 17.57 -3.26 -10.84
CA LYS A 185 18.79 -2.48 -10.65
C LYS A 185 19.51 -2.85 -9.35
N LEU A 186 18.76 -2.98 -8.25
CA LEU A 186 19.33 -3.36 -6.95
C LEU A 186 19.96 -4.76 -6.98
N VAL A 187 19.23 -5.76 -7.50
CA VAL A 187 19.72 -7.14 -7.57
C VAL A 187 20.96 -7.24 -8.45
N ALA A 188 20.99 -6.55 -9.59
CA ALA A 188 22.17 -6.53 -10.45
C ALA A 188 23.40 -5.93 -9.74
N ALA A 189 23.22 -4.82 -9.02
CA ALA A 189 24.32 -4.19 -8.27
C ALA A 189 24.88 -5.11 -7.17
N LEU A 190 24.00 -5.83 -6.44
CA LEU A 190 24.43 -6.78 -5.40
C LEU A 190 25.16 -8.00 -5.98
N GLU A 191 24.78 -8.49 -7.16
CA GLU A 191 25.49 -9.57 -7.86
C GLU A 191 26.92 -9.14 -8.26
N GLU A 192 27.08 -7.89 -8.73
CA GLU A 192 28.38 -7.32 -9.10
C GLU A 192 29.30 -7.12 -7.88
N GLU A 193 28.76 -6.60 -6.77
CA GLU A 193 29.49 -6.45 -5.51
C GLU A 193 29.97 -7.80 -4.97
N GLY A 194 29.08 -8.80 -4.96
CA GLY A 194 29.43 -10.17 -4.56
C GLY A 194 30.54 -10.76 -5.42
N ALA A 195 30.51 -10.57 -6.75
CA ALA A 195 31.56 -11.05 -7.64
C ALA A 195 32.93 -10.40 -7.37
N ALA A 196 32.96 -9.10 -7.06
CA ALA A 196 34.18 -8.36 -6.75
C ALA A 196 34.83 -8.83 -5.43
N GLU A 197 34.04 -9.12 -4.40
CA GLU A 197 34.53 -9.64 -3.12
C GLU A 197 35.17 -11.04 -3.25
N HIS A 198 34.58 -11.92 -4.07
CA HIS A 198 35.10 -13.27 -4.30
C HIS A 198 36.42 -13.26 -5.09
N HIS A 199 36.65 -12.26 -5.94
CA HIS A 199 37.89 -12.15 -6.73
C HIS A 199 39.05 -11.53 -5.94
N GLY A 200 38.76 -10.77 -4.87
CA GLY A 200 39.79 -10.21 -3.96
C GLY A 200 40.39 -11.23 -2.98
N GLY A 201 39.68 -12.32 -2.67
CA GLY A 201 40.11 -13.32 -1.69
C GLY A 201 41.12 -14.37 -2.19
N VAL A 202 41.34 -14.48 -3.49
CA VAL A 202 42.21 -15.52 -4.10
C VAL A 202 43.66 -15.04 -4.28
N ALA A 203 43.95 -13.74 -4.09
CA ALA A 203 45.28 -13.16 -4.29
C ALA A 203 46.19 -13.19 -3.04
N GLY A 204 45.81 -13.92 -1.98
CA GLY A 204 46.50 -13.92 -0.69
C GLY A 204 46.75 -15.31 -0.11
N LEU A 205 47.38 -16.22 -0.86
CA LEU A 205 48.05 -17.42 -0.34
C LEU A 205 49.35 -17.67 -1.11
#